data_AF-A0A7S8IXY2-F1
#
_entry.id   AF-A0A7S8IXY2-F1
#
_cell.length_a   1.000
_cell.length_b   1.000
_cell.length_c   1.000
_cell.angle_alpha   90.00
_cell.angle_beta   90.00
_cell.angle_gamma   90.00
#
_symmetry.space_group_name_H-M   'P 1'
#
loop_
_entity.id
_entity.type
_entity.pdbx_description
1 polymer ?
#
loop_
_entity_poly.entity_id
_entity_poly.type
_entity_poly.pdbx_seq_one_letter_code
_entity_poly.pdbx_strand_id
1 'polypeptide(L)' 'MNCLRCNGLTVSDDSIAVEIGSPSDFHGRRCVNCGMIVDDVIQNNRRAPKRSRRSGDPERRRYDSQAA' A
#
# COMPACT_ATOMS: atom_id res chain seq x y z
N MET A 1 15.38 -8.23 -10.62
CA MET A 1 14.27 -8.94 -11.31
C MET A 1 13.46 -7.92 -12.10
N ASN A 2 12.75 -8.32 -13.15
CA ASN A 2 11.91 -7.41 -13.94
C ASN A 2 10.49 -7.31 -13.38
N CYS A 3 9.79 -6.23 -13.70
CA CYS A 3 8.42 -6.01 -13.25
C CYS A 3 7.44 -6.98 -13.94
N LEU A 4 6.59 -7.65 -13.17
CA LEU A 4 5.60 -8.60 -13.71
C LEU A 4 4.50 -7.94 -14.58
N ARG A 5 4.31 -6.62 -14.48
CA ARG A 5 3.30 -5.89 -15.27
C ARG A 5 3.80 -5.42 -16.62
N CYS A 6 4.99 -4.83 -16.65
CA CYS A 6 5.50 -4.12 -17.83
C CYS A 6 6.88 -4.60 -18.28
N ASN A 7 7.41 -5.65 -17.63
CA ASN A 7 8.77 -6.16 -17.84
C ASN A 7 9.88 -5.09 -17.65
N GLY A 8 9.57 -3.99 -16.96
CA GLY A 8 10.48 -2.87 -16.73
C GLY A 8 11.43 -3.09 -15.57
N LEU A 9 12.33 -2.13 -15.36
CA LEU A 9 13.31 -2.17 -14.29
C LEU A 9 12.62 -2.14 -12.92
N THR A 10 13.04 -3.04 -12.04
CA THR A 10 12.58 -3.11 -10.64
C THR A 10 13.76 -2.95 -9.72
N VAL A 11 13.61 -2.07 -8.73
CA VAL A 11 14.60 -1.78 -7.70
C VAL A 11 14.07 -2.20 -6.33
N SER A 12 14.98 -2.45 -5.39
CA SER A 12 14.61 -2.61 -3.98
C SER A 12 14.11 -1.28 -3.44
N ASP A 13 13.09 -1.33 -2.60
CA ASP A 13 12.45 -0.18 -1.97
C ASP A 13 12.31 -0.48 -0.48
N ASP A 14 13.20 0.08 0.33
CA ASP A 14 13.19 -0.08 1.77
C ASP A 14 12.23 0.95 2.36
N SER A 15 11.17 0.47 3.00
CA SER A 15 10.11 1.32 3.53
C SER A 15 9.84 0.98 4.99
N ILE A 16 9.55 2.01 5.78
CA ILE A 16 9.33 1.89 7.22
C ILE A 16 7.84 2.12 7.49
N ALA A 17 7.18 1.13 8.10
CA ALA A 17 5.81 1.28 8.56
C ALA A 17 5.87 2.03 9.89
N VAL A 18 5.50 3.32 9.86
CA VAL A 18 5.26 4.09 11.08
C VAL A 18 3.83 3.78 11.55
N GLU A 19 3.65 2.61 12.16
CA GLU A 19 2.44 2.35 12.95
C GLU A 19 2.56 3.03 14.32
N ILE A 20 1.44 3.26 15.00
CA ILE A 20 1.42 3.71 16.40
C ILE A 20 1.94 2.53 17.25
N GLY A 21 3.26 2.35 17.32
CA GLY A 21 3.92 1.17 17.88
C GLY A 21 5.34 0.97 17.36
N SER A 22 5.82 -0.27 17.39
CA SER A 22 7.17 -0.62 16.93
C SER A 22 7.28 -0.47 15.41
N PRO A 23 8.31 0.24 14.90
CA PRO A 23 8.58 0.31 13.47
C PRO A 23 8.74 -1.11 12.93
N SER A 24 8.00 -1.43 11.88
CA SER A 24 8.21 -2.67 11.13
C SER A 24 8.88 -2.31 9.81
N ASP A 25 10.12 -2.73 9.63
CA ASP A 25 10.82 -2.60 8.36
C ASP A 25 10.19 -3.57 7.36
N PHE A 26 9.84 -3.07 6.18
CA PHE A 26 9.37 -3.91 5.09
C PHE A 26 10.20 -3.68 3.84
N HIS A 27 10.74 -4.79 3.32
CA HIS A 27 11.52 -4.79 2.09
C HIS A 27 10.57 -4.97 0.90
N GLY A 28 10.32 -3.86 0.20
CA GLY A 28 9.52 -3.83 -1.01
C GLY A 28 10.37 -3.86 -2.27
N ARG A 29 9.71 -4.05 -3.40
CA ARG A 29 10.27 -3.87 -4.73
C ARG A 29 9.36 -2.97 -5.54
N ARG A 30 9.95 -1.95 -6.16
CA ARG A 30 9.21 -0.97 -6.97
C ARG A 30 9.71 -0.97 -8.41
N CYS A 31 8.77 -1.01 -9.34
CA CYS A 31 9.08 -0.77 -10.75
C CYS A 31 9.15 0.73 -11.02
N VAL A 32 10.29 1.19 -11.54
CA VAL A 32 10.47 2.61 -11.88
C VAL A 32 9.71 3.02 -13.15
N ASN A 33 9.40 2.07 -14.03
CA ASN A 33 8.71 2.34 -15.29
C ASN A 33 7.18 2.48 -15.11
N CYS A 34 6.55 1.61 -14.31
CA CYS A 34 5.08 1.55 -14.20
C CYS A 34 4.54 1.76 -12.78
N GLY A 35 5.42 1.93 -11.78
CA GLY A 35 5.01 2.16 -10.39
C GLY A 35 4.41 0.95 -9.68
N MET A 36 4.46 -0.25 -10.26
CA MET A 36 4.06 -1.47 -9.55
C MET A 36 4.95 -1.68 -8.33
N ILE A 37 4.32 -1.85 -7.16
CA ILE A 37 4.99 -2.16 -5.90
C ILE A 37 4.61 -3.59 -5.50
N VAL A 38 5.59 -4.35 -5.05
CA VAL A 38 5.44 -5.70 -4.50
C VAL A 38 6.21 -5.75 -3.18
N ASP A 39 5.50 -5.91 -2.08
CA ASP A 39 6.04 -6.18 -0.76
C ASP A 39 5.20 -7.27 -0.07
N ASP A 40 5.71 -7.79 1.04
CA ASP A 40 5.07 -8.88 1.78
C ASP A 40 3.72 -8.47 2.38
N VAL A 41 3.56 -7.21 2.77
CA VAL A 41 2.30 -6.67 3.32
C VAL A 41 1.21 -6.66 2.24
N ILE A 42 1.52 -6.15 1.04
CA ILE A 42 0.63 -6.15 -0.13
C ILE A 42 0.28 -7.58 -0.52
N GLN A 43 1.26 -8.50 -0.54
CA GLN A 43 1.00 -9.90 -0.87
C GLN A 43 0.08 -10.56 0.16
N ASN A 44 0.33 -10.36 1.46
CA ASN A 44 -0.48 -10.92 2.54
C ASN A 44 -1.91 -10.38 2.51
N ASN A 45 -2.07 -9.07 2.29
CA ASN A 45 -3.39 -8.44 2.15
C ASN A 45 -4.16 -8.92 0.92
N ARG A 46 -3.48 -9.28 -0.18
CA ARG A 46 -4.13 -9.88 -1.37
C ARG A 46 -4.64 -11.30 -1.11
N ARG A 47 -3.94 -12.06 -0.26
CA ARG A 47 -4.33 -13.43 0.12
C ARG A 47 -5.45 -13.43 1.17
N ALA A 48 -5.58 -12.35 1.94
CA ALA A 48 -6.66 -12.22 2.90
C ALA A 48 -8.03 -12.31 2.20
N PRO A 49 -8.99 -13.08 2.75
CA PRO A 49 -10.32 -13.18 2.17
C PRO A 49 -10.95 -11.79 2.09
N LYS A 50 -11.41 -11.41 0.89
CA LYS A 50 -12.15 -10.17 0.69
C LYS A 50 -13.44 -10.27 1.50
N ARG A 51 -13.48 -9.69 2.70
CA ARG A 51 -14.75 -9.42 3.38
C ARG A 51 -15.58 -8.59 2.41
N SER A 52 -16.71 -9.13 1.95
CA SER A 52 -17.65 -8.37 1.13
C SER A 52 -18.06 -7.16 1.95
N ARG A 53 -17.54 -5.97 1.58
CA ARG A 53 -18.01 -4.72 2.16
C ARG A 53 -19.46 -4.61 1.75
N ARG A 54 -20.39 -4.84 2.69
CA ARG A 54 -21.79 -4.47 2.52
C ARG A 54 -21.80 -3.00 2.13
N SER A 55 -22.43 -2.72 1.01
CA SER A 55 -22.70 -1.39 0.49
C SER A 55 -23.40 -0.57 1.57
N GLY A 56 -22.78 0.52 2.02
CA GLY A 56 -23.42 1.48 2.93
C GLY A 56 -22.46 2.09 3.93
N ASP A 57 -21.72 3.13 3.49
CA ASP A 57 -21.74 4.40 4.22
C ASP A 57 -21.11 5.51 3.34
N PRO A 58 -21.88 6.51 2.88
CA PRO A 58 -21.36 7.64 2.13
C PRO A 58 -21.11 8.84 3.06
N GLU A 59 -20.34 8.70 4.14
CA GLU A 59 -19.93 9.87 4.92
C GLU A 59 -18.65 10.49 4.35
N ARG A 60 -18.88 11.37 3.37
CA ARG A 60 -17.92 12.33 2.85
C ARG A 60 -17.25 13.06 4.02
N ARG A 61 -15.92 12.97 4.07
CA ARG A 61 -15.01 13.83 4.83
C ARG A 61 -15.53 15.28 4.83
N ARG A 62 -16.12 15.73 5.93
CA ARG A 62 -16.17 17.15 6.27
C ARG A 62 -14.80 17.49 6.83
N TYR A 63 -14.03 18.24 6.04
CA TYR A 63 -12.95 19.05 6.58
C TYR A 63 -13.63 20.14 7.41
N ASP A 64 -13.81 19.90 8.72
CA ASP A 64 -14.16 20.97 9.64
C ASP A 64 -12.92 21.84 9.83
N SER A 65 -12.89 22.87 9.00
CA SER A 65 -12.16 24.10 9.20
C SER A 65 -12.50 24.68 10.57
N GLN A 66 -11.64 24.46 11.56
CA GLN A 66 -11.58 25.28 12.76
C GLN A 66 -10.16 25.32 13.32
N ALA A 67 -9.33 26.16 12.70
CA ALA A 67 -8.19 26.78 13.35
C ALA A 67 -8.56 28.26 13.52
N ALA A 68 -8.90 28.64 14.74
CA ALA A 68 -8.90 30.01 15.24
C ALA A 68 -8.57 29.93 16.74
#